data_AF-A0A1W9MVV3-F1
#
_entry.id   AF-A0A1W9MVV3-F1
#
_cell.length_a   1.000
_cell.length_b   1.000
_cell.length_c   1.000
_cell.angle_alpha   90.00
_cell.angle_beta   90.00
_cell.angle_gamma   90.00
#
_symmetry.space_group_name_H-M   'P 1'
#
loop_
_entity.id
_entity.type
_entity.pdbx_description
1 polymer ?
#
loop_
_entity_poly.entity_id
_entity_poly.type
_entity_poly.pdbx_seq_one_letter_code
_entity_poly.pdbx_strand_id
1 'polypeptide(L)'
;MTLHELAGKAAPHSVLTNIPRLISAYYICEPDMTDKSQRVEFGTSGHRGSSFKTSFNENHILATTQAICDYRALQGIDGPLFLGMDTHALSEPSHATALEVLAANRIVVMIHKAAGYTP
;
A
#
# COMPACT_ATOMS: atom_id res chain seq x y z
N MET A 1 -8.02 32.12 -8.16
CA MET A 1 -7.66 32.42 -6.76
C MET A 1 -6.81 31.28 -6.25
N THR A 2 -5.66 31.58 -5.65
CA THR A 2 -4.88 30.59 -4.90
C THR A 2 -5.61 30.32 -3.58
N LEU A 3 -6.19 29.13 -3.43
CA LEU A 3 -7.01 28.72 -2.27
C LEU A 3 -6.21 28.61 -0.95
N HIS A 4 -4.88 28.53 -1.04
CA HIS A 4 -4.00 28.35 0.12
C HIS A 4 -2.82 29.31 0.06
N GLU A 5 -2.48 29.96 1.18
CA GLU A 5 -1.43 30.99 1.27
C GLU A 5 -0.03 30.49 0.88
N LEU A 6 0.20 29.18 1.00
CA LEU A 6 1.45 28.50 0.67
C LEU A 6 1.46 27.83 -0.72
N ALA A 7 0.40 27.99 -1.53
CA ALA A 7 0.36 27.38 -2.85
C ALA A 7 1.54 27.83 -3.73
N GLY A 8 2.28 26.87 -4.30
CA GLY A 8 3.47 27.12 -5.10
C GLY A 8 4.75 27.49 -4.33
N LYS A 9 4.70 27.51 -2.98
CA LYS A 9 5.87 27.76 -2.12
C LYS A 9 6.46 26.45 -1.62
N ALA A 10 7.73 26.48 -1.22
CA ALA A 10 8.38 25.34 -0.57
C ALA A 10 7.63 24.95 0.72
N ALA A 11 7.46 23.64 0.94
CA ALA A 11 6.76 23.14 2.13
C ALA A 11 7.55 23.48 3.40
N PRO A 12 6.94 24.15 4.39
CA PRO A 12 7.59 24.38 5.67
C PRO A 12 7.75 23.06 6.45
N HIS A 13 8.73 22.99 7.34
CA HIS A 13 8.96 21.78 8.16
C HIS A 13 7.72 21.36 8.98
N SER A 14 6.87 22.30 9.36
CA SER A 14 5.67 22.06 10.17
C SER A 14 4.60 21.20 9.47
N VAL A 15 4.64 21.07 8.13
CA VAL A 15 3.69 20.24 7.37
C VAL A 15 4.29 18.89 6.95
N LEU A 16 5.57 18.64 7.26
CA LEU A 16 6.23 17.39 6.89
C LEU A 16 5.75 16.24 7.79
N THR A 17 5.43 15.11 7.16
CA THR A 17 4.99 13.91 7.86
C THR A 17 6.13 13.26 8.64
N ASN A 18 5.85 12.80 9.86
CA ASN A 18 6.77 11.95 10.59
C ASN A 18 6.75 10.52 10.01
N ILE A 19 7.71 10.21 9.14
CA ILE A 19 7.78 8.93 8.42
C ILE A 19 7.91 7.71 9.35
N PRO A 20 8.80 7.69 10.36
CA PRO A 20 8.87 6.56 11.29
C PRO A 20 7.55 6.26 12.00
N ARG A 21 6.80 7.29 12.41
CA ARG A 21 5.47 7.10 13.02
C ARG A 21 4.44 6.59 12.02
N LEU A 22 4.48 7.07 10.78
CA LEU A 22 3.59 6.62 9.71
C LEU A 22 3.80 5.13 9.42
N ILE A 23 5.06 4.69 9.32
CA ILE A 23 5.41 3.28 9.13
C ILE A 23 5.04 2.46 10.37
N SER A 24 5.29 2.96 11.58
CA SER A 24 4.90 2.24 12.81
C SER A 24 3.39 2.02 12.86
N ALA A 25 2.59 3.05 12.53
CA ALA A 25 1.13 2.96 12.48
C ALA A 25 0.63 1.91 11.48
N TYR A 26 1.37 1.66 10.38
CA TYR A 26 1.01 0.62 9.40
C TYR A 26 0.92 -0.77 10.03
N TYR A 27 1.84 -1.08 10.95
CA TYR A 27 1.92 -2.39 11.61
C TYR A 27 1.09 -2.48 12.89
N ILE A 28 1.00 -1.41 13.69
CA ILE A 28 0.37 -1.49 15.02
C ILE A 28 -1.13 -1.15 15.03
N CYS A 29 -1.64 -0.46 14.01
CA CYS A 29 -3.05 -0.10 13.94
C CYS A 29 -3.82 -1.12 13.10
N GLU A 30 -4.90 -1.65 13.67
CA GLU A 30 -5.80 -2.60 13.00
C GLU A 30 -7.13 -1.91 12.64
N PRO A 31 -7.67 -2.13 11.42
CA PRO A 31 -8.93 -1.52 10.99
C PRO A 31 -10.13 -2.00 11.81
N ASP A 32 -10.95 -1.05 12.26
CA ASP A 32 -12.26 -1.31 12.86
C ASP A 32 -13.28 -1.59 11.75
N MET A 33 -13.72 -2.84 11.65
CA MET A 33 -14.68 -3.26 10.62
C MET A 33 -16.07 -2.64 10.79
N THR A 34 -16.40 -2.05 11.93
CA THR A 34 -17.66 -1.31 12.10
C THR A 34 -17.61 0.07 11.43
N ASP A 35 -16.41 0.64 11.27
CA ASP A 35 -16.17 1.88 10.53
C ASP A 35 -15.94 1.58 9.05
N LYS A 36 -16.85 2.07 8.19
CA LYS A 36 -16.75 1.87 6.75
C LYS A 36 -15.51 2.53 6.13
N SER A 37 -14.99 3.60 6.75
CA SER A 37 -13.84 4.34 6.22
C SER A 37 -12.50 3.61 6.40
N GLN A 38 -12.47 2.57 7.25
CA GLN A 38 -11.32 1.72 7.52
C GLN A 38 -11.39 0.39 6.77
N ARG A 39 -12.39 0.20 5.90
CA ARG A 39 -12.51 -1.02 5.08
C ARG A 39 -11.73 -0.88 3.79
N VAL A 40 -11.38 -2.01 3.18
CA VAL A 40 -10.85 -2.03 1.82
C VAL A 40 -11.89 -1.46 0.86
N GLU A 41 -11.50 -0.41 0.14
CA GLU A 41 -12.21 0.17 -0.99
C GLU A 41 -11.33 0.02 -2.22
N PHE A 42 -11.51 -1.04 -3.02
CA PHE A 42 -10.69 -1.35 -4.18
C PHE A 42 -11.39 -0.91 -5.47
N GLY A 43 -11.14 0.34 -5.87
CA GLY A 43 -11.78 0.98 -7.03
C GLY A 43 -10.95 0.89 -8.32
N THR A 44 -11.22 1.80 -9.26
CA THR A 44 -10.50 1.87 -10.56
C THR A 44 -9.00 2.11 -10.41
N SER A 45 -8.57 2.70 -9.29
CA SER A 45 -7.16 2.96 -8.97
C SER A 45 -6.66 2.12 -7.78
N GLY A 46 -7.29 0.97 -7.55
CA GLY A 46 -7.02 0.12 -6.40
C GLY A 46 -7.53 0.71 -5.09
N HIS A 47 -6.95 0.25 -3.98
CA HIS A 47 -7.22 0.75 -2.64
C HIS A 47 -6.18 1.78 -2.20
N ARG A 48 -6.63 2.87 -1.58
CA ARG A 48 -5.79 3.98 -1.11
C ARG A 48 -6.22 4.42 0.27
N GLY A 49 -5.25 4.88 1.07
CA GLY A 49 -5.52 5.40 2.40
C GLY A 49 -4.26 5.87 3.10
N SER A 50 -4.31 5.93 4.43
CA SER A 50 -3.17 6.27 5.27
C SER A 50 -3.21 5.45 6.55
N SER A 51 -2.06 4.98 7.01
CA SER A 51 -1.95 4.26 8.28
C SER A 51 -2.38 5.07 9.49
N PHE A 52 -2.26 6.41 9.45
CA PHE A 52 -2.77 7.30 10.51
C PHE A 52 -4.29 7.40 10.58
N LYS A 53 -4.99 7.01 9.50
CA LYS A 53 -6.45 6.93 9.46
C LYS A 53 -6.94 5.49 9.58
N THR A 54 -6.03 4.56 9.82
CA THR A 54 -6.29 3.12 9.84
C THR A 54 -7.01 2.63 8.56
N SER A 55 -6.70 3.26 7.42
CA SER A 55 -7.29 2.92 6.11
C SER A 55 -6.25 2.45 5.09
N PHE A 56 -5.01 2.22 5.53
CA PHE A 56 -3.93 1.62 4.75
C PHE A 56 -2.87 1.08 5.72
N ASN A 57 -3.09 -0.15 6.15
CA ASN A 57 -2.34 -0.86 7.20
C ASN A 57 -2.10 -2.30 6.76
N GLU A 58 -1.27 -3.04 7.48
CA GLU A 58 -0.86 -4.41 7.11
C GLU A 58 -2.05 -5.31 6.75
N ASN A 59 -3.10 -5.33 7.57
CA ASN A 59 -4.31 -6.12 7.33
C ASN A 59 -4.98 -5.85 5.96
N HIS A 60 -4.92 -4.60 5.47
CA HIS A 60 -5.47 -4.24 4.16
C HIS A 60 -4.67 -4.87 3.03
N ILE A 61 -3.35 -4.86 3.14
CA ILE A 61 -2.43 -5.38 2.12
C ILE A 61 -2.40 -6.91 2.15
N LEU A 62 -2.44 -7.51 3.34
CA LEU A 62 -2.62 -8.96 3.49
C LEU A 62 -3.90 -9.43 2.77
N ALA A 63 -5.04 -8.83 3.10
CA ALA A 63 -6.33 -9.20 2.54
C ALA A 63 -6.41 -8.96 1.02
N THR A 64 -5.94 -7.80 0.56
CA THR A 64 -6.00 -7.43 -0.87
C THR A 64 -5.08 -8.33 -1.70
N THR A 65 -3.86 -8.60 -1.22
CA THR A 65 -2.91 -9.47 -1.93
C THR A 65 -3.41 -10.90 -1.98
N GLN A 66 -4.01 -11.42 -0.90
CA GLN A 66 -4.60 -12.76 -0.92
C GLN A 66 -5.76 -12.84 -1.91
N ALA A 67 -6.64 -11.84 -1.94
CA ALA A 67 -7.74 -11.79 -2.92
C ALA A 67 -7.24 -11.79 -4.37
N ILE A 68 -6.10 -11.13 -4.64
CA ILE A 68 -5.44 -11.18 -5.96
C ILE A 68 -4.93 -12.61 -6.25
N CYS A 69 -4.31 -13.28 -5.29
CA CYS A 69 -3.85 -14.67 -5.45
C CYS A 69 -5.01 -15.61 -5.79
N ASP A 70 -6.10 -15.51 -5.03
CA ASP A 70 -7.31 -16.33 -5.22
C ASP A 70 -7.93 -16.08 -6.60
N TYR A 71 -8.02 -14.81 -7.01
CA TYR A 71 -8.54 -14.45 -8.32
C TYR A 71 -7.67 -15.02 -9.45
N ARG A 72 -6.34 -14.90 -9.35
CA ARG A 72 -5.42 -15.47 -10.35
C ARG A 72 -5.60 -16.97 -10.49
N ALA A 73 -5.72 -17.70 -9.37
CA ALA A 73 -5.96 -19.12 -9.37
C ALA A 73 -7.30 -19.47 -10.04
N LEU A 74 -8.37 -18.76 -9.70
CA LEU A 74 -9.70 -18.94 -10.29
C LEU A 74 -9.70 -18.70 -11.82
N GLN A 75 -8.93 -17.73 -12.28
CA GLN A 75 -8.81 -17.39 -13.71
C GLN A 75 -7.75 -18.21 -14.45
N GLY A 76 -7.04 -19.13 -13.78
CA GLY A 76 -5.99 -19.94 -14.40
C GLY A 76 -4.77 -19.12 -14.85
N ILE A 77 -4.44 -18.03 -14.17
CA ILE A 77 -3.30 -17.17 -14.50
C ILE A 77 -2.07 -17.63 -13.71
N ASP A 78 -1.20 -18.40 -14.37
CA ASP A 78 -0.06 -19.11 -13.76
C ASP A 78 1.32 -18.48 -14.05
N GLY A 79 1.39 -17.50 -14.95
CA GLY A 79 2.62 -16.76 -15.26
C GLY A 79 3.14 -15.91 -14.08
N PRO A 80 4.35 -15.33 -14.22
CA PRO A 80 4.94 -14.50 -13.19
C PRO A 80 4.12 -13.22 -12.92
N LEU A 81 4.25 -12.68 -11.70
CA LEU A 81 3.66 -11.41 -11.30
C LEU A 81 4.76 -10.36 -11.13
N PHE A 82 4.64 -9.23 -11.82
CA PHE A 82 5.54 -8.10 -11.64
C PHE A 82 5.04 -7.23 -10.50
N LEU A 83 5.86 -7.07 -9.45
CA LEU A 83 5.55 -6.22 -8.31
C LEU A 83 6.46 -4.99 -8.35
N GLY A 84 5.83 -3.82 -8.47
CA GLY A 84 6.49 -2.52 -8.49
C GLY A 84 5.91 -1.60 -7.42
N MET A 85 6.68 -0.59 -7.03
CA MET A 85 6.26 0.40 -6.04
C MET A 85 6.80 1.78 -6.40
N ASP A 86 6.15 2.83 -5.89
CA ASP A 86 6.60 4.21 -6.00
C ASP A 86 7.38 4.67 -4.76
N THR A 87 7.63 5.98 -4.66
CA THR A 87 8.46 6.58 -3.60
C THR A 87 7.70 6.96 -2.33
N HIS A 88 6.40 6.62 -2.18
CA HIS A 88 5.69 6.92 -0.95
C HIS A 88 6.20 6.06 0.22
N ALA A 89 6.20 6.63 1.42
CA ALA A 89 6.72 5.94 2.60
C ALA A 89 5.96 4.65 2.96
N LEU A 90 4.66 4.57 2.65
CA LEU A 90 3.86 3.36 2.89
C LEU A 90 4.03 2.30 1.79
N SER A 91 4.69 2.65 0.68
CA SER A 91 4.98 1.73 -0.41
C SER A 91 5.97 0.65 0.04
N GLU A 92 7.01 1.02 0.79
CA GLU A 92 8.00 0.10 1.36
C GLU A 92 7.37 -1.05 2.20
N PRO A 93 6.64 -0.77 3.30
CA PRO A 93 6.04 -1.84 4.10
C PRO A 93 4.97 -2.61 3.32
N SER A 94 4.18 -1.94 2.48
CA SER A 94 3.16 -2.62 1.67
C SER A 94 3.74 -3.56 0.61
N HIS A 95 4.87 -3.21 0.01
CA HIS A 95 5.58 -4.06 -0.93
C HIS A 95 6.10 -5.32 -0.23
N ALA A 96 6.66 -5.18 0.97
CA ALA A 96 7.12 -6.30 1.79
C ALA A 96 5.95 -7.26 2.14
N THR A 97 4.86 -6.73 2.70
CA THR A 97 3.67 -7.53 3.05
C THR A 97 3.07 -8.22 1.83
N ALA A 98 3.00 -7.54 0.67
CA ALA A 98 2.51 -8.16 -0.56
C ALA A 98 3.43 -9.31 -1.01
N LEU A 99 4.75 -9.12 -0.98
CA LEU A 99 5.71 -10.15 -1.36
C LEU A 99 5.60 -11.40 -0.49
N GLU A 100 5.39 -11.25 0.82
CA GLU A 100 5.18 -12.37 1.75
C GLU A 100 3.96 -13.22 1.38
N VAL A 101 2.82 -12.59 1.11
CA VAL A 101 1.58 -13.29 0.71
C VAL A 101 1.76 -13.96 -0.66
N LEU A 102 2.35 -13.27 -1.63
CA LEU A 102 2.60 -13.82 -2.96
C LEU A 102 3.53 -15.04 -2.90
N ALA A 103 4.60 -14.97 -2.11
CA ALA A 103 5.53 -16.07 -1.90
C ALA A 103 4.86 -17.25 -1.19
N ALA A 104 4.02 -16.99 -0.18
CA ALA A 104 3.24 -18.02 0.51
C ALA A 104 2.27 -18.75 -0.44
N ASN A 105 1.72 -18.05 -1.43
CA ASN A 105 0.88 -18.61 -2.49
C ASN A 105 1.69 -19.22 -3.65
N ARG A 106 3.02 -19.32 -3.55
CA ARG A 106 3.94 -19.88 -4.55
C ARG A 106 3.88 -19.17 -5.91
N ILE A 107 3.58 -17.88 -5.92
CA ILE A 107 3.63 -17.06 -7.13
C ILE A 107 5.09 -16.68 -7.42
N VAL A 108 5.51 -16.85 -8.68
CA VAL A 108 6.81 -16.34 -9.14
C VAL A 108 6.71 -14.83 -9.27
N VAL A 109 7.38 -14.08 -8.37
CA VAL A 109 7.35 -12.62 -8.36
C VAL A 109 8.61 -12.04 -9.01
N MET A 110 8.42 -11.09 -9.91
CA MET A 110 9.48 -10.29 -10.51
C MET A 110 9.49 -8.91 -9.85
N ILE A 111 10.60 -8.59 -9.17
CA ILE A 111 10.81 -7.29 -8.52
C ILE A 111 11.97 -6.54 -9.18
N HIS A 112 12.06 -5.22 -8.94
CA HIS A 112 13.21 -4.45 -9.39
C HIS A 112 14.51 -4.99 -8.74
N LYS A 113 15.54 -5.28 -9.55
CA LYS A 113 16.78 -5.96 -9.13
C LYS A 113 17.46 -5.34 -7.89
N ALA A 114 17.38 -4.01 -7.77
CA ALA A 114 18.02 -3.26 -6.69
C ALA A 114 17.02 -2.74 -5.64
N ALA A 115 15.84 -3.36 -5.51
CA ALA A 115 14.74 -2.85 -4.68
C ALA A 115 14.44 -1.36 -4.95
N GLY A 116 14.38 -1.02 -6.24
CA GLY A 116 14.14 0.34 -6.71
C GLY A 116 12.67 0.58 -7.05
N TYR A 117 12.35 1.81 -7.40
CA TYR A 117 11.01 2.22 -7.78
C TYR A 117 10.71 1.91 -9.25
N THR A 118 9.46 1.52 -9.55
CA THR A 118 9.03 1.10 -10.88
C THR A 118 7.80 1.92 -11.32
N PRO A 119 7.90 2.74 -12.39
CA PRO A 119 6.76 3.45 -12.97
C PRO A 119 5.70 2.56 -13.62
#